data_AF-A0A1F4XB55-F1
#
_entry.id   AF-A0A1F4XB55-F1
#
_cell.length_a   1.000
_cell.length_b   1.000
_cell.length_c   1.000
_cell.angle_alpha   90.00
_cell.angle_beta   90.00
_cell.angle_gamma   90.00
#
_symmetry.space_group_name_H-M   'P 1'
#
loop_
_entity.id
_entity.type
_entity.pdbx_description
1 polymer ?
#
loop_
_entity_poly.entity_id
_entity_poly.type
_entity_poly.pdbx_seq_one_letter_code
_entity_poly.pdbx_strand_id
1 'polypeptide(L)'
;MSVNQYEVLKDLIIAEDRVFGDRMNIFLVVNSIMLLSVAQVKIPGFIIPLLGIVLDLIWLYVGSLTLSAHNFWRDELIKLEKVTLGEEKALAEGVFTKRRQHYPKLGKLTGLSATETLTYILPCAFLLMWVYLLVR
;
A
#
# COMPACT_ATOMS: atom_id res chain seq x y z
N MET A 1 7.34 -8.65 -30.15
CA MET A 1 6.81 -7.56 -29.30
C MET A 1 7.87 -6.49 -29.21
N SER A 2 7.52 -5.23 -29.48
CA SER A 2 8.49 -4.13 -29.43
C SER A 2 8.89 -3.91 -27.97
N VAL A 3 10.21 -3.83 -27.73
CA VAL A 3 10.89 -3.58 -26.45
C VAL A 3 10.17 -2.54 -25.57
N ASN A 4 9.50 -1.58 -26.21
CA ASN A 4 8.75 -0.49 -25.61
C ASN A 4 7.60 -0.89 -24.66
N GLN A 5 6.83 -1.96 -24.95
CA GLN A 5 5.69 -2.33 -24.10
C GLN A 5 6.12 -2.98 -22.77
N TYR A 6 7.21 -3.75 -22.80
CA TYR A 6 7.76 -4.39 -21.60
C TYR A 6 8.40 -3.37 -20.65
N GLU A 7 9.06 -2.34 -21.20
CA GLU A 7 9.61 -1.24 -20.41
C GLU A 7 8.51 -0.43 -19.73
N VAL A 8 7.43 -0.09 -20.44
CA VAL A 8 6.26 0.59 -19.84
C VAL A 8 5.66 -0.22 -18.68
N LEU A 9 5.51 -1.54 -18.85
CA LEU A 9 5.03 -2.43 -17.78
C LEU A 9 5.96 -2.45 -16.57
N LYS A 10 7.28 -2.47 -16.80
CA LYS A 10 8.28 -2.47 -15.74
C LYS A 10 8.29 -1.13 -14.99
N ASP A 11 8.16 -0.02 -15.72
CA ASP A 11 8.09 1.33 -15.15
C ASP A 11 6.83 1.51 -14.30
N LEU A 12 5.70 0.93 -14.72
CA LEU A 12 4.47 0.91 -13.93
C LEU A 12 4.65 0.18 -12.58
N ILE A 13 5.40 -0.91 -12.55
CA ILE A 13 5.70 -1.66 -11.32
C ILE A 13 6.66 -0.88 -10.41
N ILE A 14 7.66 -0.19 -10.97
CA ILE A 14 8.57 0.64 -10.19
C ILE A 14 7.84 1.86 -9.62
N ALA A 15 6.91 2.44 -10.40
CA ALA A 15 6.05 3.50 -9.94
C ALA A 15 5.10 3.04 -8.81
N GLU A 16 4.59 1.81 -8.87
CA GLU A 16 3.77 1.18 -7.82
C GLU A 16 4.52 1.16 -6.47
N ASP A 17 5.72 0.58 -6.44
CA ASP A 17 6.55 0.50 -5.22
C ASP A 17 6.85 1.90 -4.64
N ARG A 18 7.05 2.88 -5.52
CA ARG A 18 7.33 4.26 -5.13
C ARG A 18 6.14 4.92 -4.43
N VAL A 19 4.92 4.73 -4.96
CA VAL A 19 3.70 5.31 -4.36
C VAL A 19 3.47 4.76 -2.95
N PHE A 20 3.66 3.46 -2.73
CA PHE A 20 3.55 2.87 -1.39
C PHE A 20 4.67 3.37 -0.46
N GLY A 21 5.90 3.47 -0.95
CA GLY A 21 7.03 4.01 -0.18
C GLY A 21 6.82 5.48 0.23
N ASP A 22 6.37 6.33 -0.68
CA ASP A 22 6.12 7.75 -0.41
C ASP A 22 5.00 7.91 0.63
N ARG A 23 3.93 7.12 0.54
CA ARG A 23 2.86 7.13 1.54
C ARG A 23 3.33 6.70 2.92
N MET A 24 4.16 5.66 2.99
CA MET A 24 4.74 5.21 4.26
C MET A 24 5.64 6.29 4.87
N ASN A 25 6.43 6.98 4.06
CA ASN A 25 7.27 8.09 4.53
C ASN A 25 6.42 9.25 5.06
N ILE A 26 5.38 9.66 4.34
CA ILE A 26 4.48 10.73 4.80
C ILE A 26 3.81 10.32 6.12
N PHE A 27 3.33 9.09 6.22
CA PHE A 27 2.74 8.56 7.45
C PHE A 27 3.69 8.70 8.66
N LEU A 28 4.92 8.22 8.49
CA LEU A 28 5.94 8.25 9.53
C LEU A 28 6.29 9.68 9.95
N VAL A 29 6.42 10.60 8.99
CA VAL A 29 6.70 12.01 9.28
C VAL A 29 5.56 12.64 10.10
N VAL A 30 4.30 12.45 9.68
CA VAL A 30 3.13 13.00 10.38
C VAL A 30 3.01 12.43 11.80
N ASN A 31 3.12 11.11 11.95
CA ASN A 31 3.05 10.47 13.28
C ASN A 31 4.21 10.86 14.20
N SER A 32 5.41 11.07 13.65
CA SER A 32 6.56 11.54 14.43
C SER A 32 6.37 12.97 14.95
N ILE A 33 5.81 13.88 14.14
CA ILE A 33 5.47 15.25 14.56
C ILE A 33 4.41 15.23 15.67
N MET A 34 3.42 14.35 15.55
CA MET A 34 2.40 14.18 16.59
C MET A 34 2.97 13.67 17.91
N LEU A 35 3.85 12.68 17.87
CA LEU A 35 4.53 12.17 19.05
C LEU A 35 5.38 13.23 19.75
N LEU A 36 6.11 14.05 19.00
CA LEU A 36 6.83 15.19 19.54
C LEU A 36 5.88 16.20 20.22
N SER A 37 4.69 16.38 19.64
CA SER A 37 3.67 17.27 20.20
C SER A 37 3.10 16.76 21.53
N VAL A 38 2.95 15.44 21.71
CA VAL A 38 2.58 14.85 23.02
C VAL A 38 3.61 15.21 24.09
N ALA A 39 4.90 15.16 23.75
CA ALA A 39 5.97 15.38 24.70
C ALA A 39 6.15 16.86 25.11
N GLN A 40 5.71 17.81 24.27
CA GLN A 40 6.05 19.23 24.43
C GLN A 40 4.86 20.15 24.73
N VAL A 41 3.64 19.79 24.32
CA VAL A 41 2.53 20.75 24.36
C VAL A 41 1.66 20.56 25.60
N LYS A 42 1.35 21.67 26.29
CA LYS A 42 0.39 21.74 27.42
C LYS A 42 -1.08 21.60 26.99
N ILE A 43 -1.36 20.71 26.03
CA ILE A 43 -2.73 20.34 25.64
C ILE A 43 -3.22 19.29 26.65
N PRO A 44 -4.54 19.20 26.93
CA PRO A 44 -5.10 18.08 27.66
C PRO A 44 -4.59 16.74 27.10
N GLY A 45 -3.99 15.91 27.95
CA GLY A 45 -3.19 14.75 27.55
C GLY A 45 -3.88 13.75 26.62
N PHE A 46 -5.22 13.75 26.59
CA PHE A 46 -6.03 12.86 25.75
C PHE A 46 -6.27 13.37 24.31
N ILE A 47 -6.12 14.68 24.03
CA ILE A 47 -6.49 15.25 22.73
C ILE A 47 -5.55 14.78 21.61
N ILE A 48 -4.23 14.78 21.88
CA ILE A 48 -3.24 14.38 20.87
C ILE A 48 -3.34 12.88 20.56
N PRO A 49 -3.45 11.97 21.55
CA PRO A 49 -3.75 10.57 21.28
C PRO A 49 -5.06 10.34 20.52
N LEU A 50 -6.13 11.08 20.84
CA LEU A 50 -7.40 10.96 20.12
C LEU A 50 -7.25 11.36 18.64
N LEU A 51 -6.54 12.46 18.37
CA LEU A 51 -6.23 12.89 17.00
C LEU A 51 -5.36 11.84 16.28
N GLY A 52 -4.40 11.23 16.96
CA GLY A 52 -3.55 10.17 16.42
C GLY A 52 -4.37 8.95 15.98
N ILE A 53 -5.31 8.49 16.83
CA ILE A 53 -6.23 7.40 16.48
C ILE A 53 -7.04 7.74 15.22
N VAL A 54 -7.63 8.95 15.17
CA VAL A 54 -8.44 9.38 14.02
C VAL A 54 -7.59 9.43 12.75
N LEU A 55 -6.36 9.96 12.83
CA LEU A 55 -5.43 10.04 11.70
C LEU A 55 -5.04 8.64 11.19
N ASP A 56 -4.69 7.72 12.09
CA ASP A 56 -4.33 6.36 11.71
C ASP A 56 -5.50 5.59 11.10
N LEU A 57 -6.72 5.79 11.60
CA LEU A 57 -7.94 5.22 11.00
C LEU A 57 -8.20 5.77 9.60
N ILE A 58 -8.08 7.09 9.40
CA ILE A 58 -8.17 7.70 8.08
C ILE A 58 -7.07 7.12 7.17
N TRP A 59 -5.86 6.94 7.67
CA TRP A 59 -4.74 6.42 6.90
C TRP A 59 -4.97 4.98 6.44
N LEU A 60 -5.47 4.12 7.33
CA LEU A 60 -5.87 2.75 7.03
C LEU A 60 -7.00 2.71 5.99
N TYR A 61 -7.97 3.62 6.12
CA TYR A 61 -9.07 3.74 5.15
C TYR A 61 -8.59 4.18 3.76
N VAL A 62 -7.73 5.20 3.68
CA VAL A 62 -7.12 5.58 2.38
C VAL A 62 -6.24 4.44 1.85
N GLY A 63 -5.57 3.70 2.74
CA GLY A 63 -4.86 2.46 2.43
C GLY A 63 -5.75 1.47 1.70
N SER A 64 -6.86 1.08 2.30
CA SER A 64 -7.79 0.09 1.73
C SER A 64 -8.38 0.53 0.39
N LEU A 65 -8.74 1.81 0.24
CA LEU A 65 -9.20 2.36 -1.04
C LEU A 65 -8.13 2.24 -2.13
N THR A 66 -6.88 2.54 -1.79
CA THR A 66 -5.75 2.46 -2.73
C THR A 66 -5.50 1.01 -3.14
N LEU A 67 -5.56 0.07 -2.19
CA LEU A 67 -5.44 -1.36 -2.48
C LEU A 67 -6.54 -1.83 -3.43
N SER A 68 -7.78 -1.40 -3.19
CA SER A 68 -8.92 -1.77 -4.03
C SER A 68 -8.76 -1.23 -5.46
N ALA A 69 -8.40 0.04 -5.61
CA ALA A 69 -8.14 0.63 -6.93
C ALA A 69 -6.98 -0.07 -7.63
N HIS A 70 -5.92 -0.39 -6.87
CA HIS A 70 -4.75 -1.06 -7.40
C HIS A 70 -5.06 -2.49 -7.90
N ASN A 71 -5.82 -3.27 -7.11
CA ASN A 71 -6.27 -4.60 -7.52
C ASN A 71 -7.14 -4.56 -8.78
N PHE A 72 -8.03 -3.57 -8.87
CA PHE A 72 -8.84 -3.35 -10.07
C PHE A 72 -7.97 -3.11 -11.32
N TRP A 73 -6.99 -2.20 -11.22
CA TRP A 73 -6.08 -1.92 -12.34
C TRP A 73 -5.22 -3.13 -12.74
N ARG A 74 -4.74 -3.91 -11.76
CA ARG A 74 -4.01 -5.16 -12.05
C ARG A 74 -4.88 -6.16 -12.79
N ASP A 75 -6.13 -6.35 -12.37
CA ASP A 75 -7.04 -7.28 -13.05
C ASP A 75 -7.34 -6.81 -14.48
N GLU A 76 -7.48 -5.51 -14.70
CA GLU A 76 -7.70 -4.95 -16.04
C GLU A 76 -6.47 -5.11 -16.94
N LEU A 77 -5.26 -4.91 -16.41
CA LEU A 77 -4.01 -5.16 -17.13
C LEU A 77 -3.84 -6.64 -17.50
N ILE A 78 -4.26 -7.57 -16.63
CA ILE A 78 -4.24 -9.01 -16.95
C ILE A 78 -5.22 -9.34 -18.08
N LYS A 79 -6.41 -8.72 -18.10
CA LYS A 79 -7.37 -8.90 -19.21
C LYS A 79 -6.78 -8.38 -20.51
N LEU A 80 -6.21 -7.18 -20.51
CA LEU A 80 -5.54 -6.60 -21.67
C LEU A 80 -4.40 -7.50 -22.15
N GLU A 81 -3.57 -8.01 -21.24
CA GLU A 81 -2.47 -8.92 -21.57
C GLU A 81 -2.97 -10.19 -22.28
N LYS A 82 -4.05 -10.81 -21.77
CA LYS A 82 -4.69 -11.98 -22.39
C LYS A 82 -5.29 -11.68 -23.76
N VAL A 83 -5.95 -10.53 -23.93
CA VAL A 83 -6.54 -10.11 -25.21
C VAL A 83 -5.45 -9.84 -26.25
N THR A 84 -4.34 -9.23 -25.85
CA THR A 84 -3.29 -8.78 -26.78
C THR A 84 -2.36 -9.92 -27.21
N LEU A 85 -2.04 -10.84 -26.29
CA LEU A 85 -1.11 -11.95 -26.54
C LEU A 85 -1.80 -13.24 -26.98
N GLY A 86 -3.08 -13.41 -26.65
CA GLY A 86 -3.76 -14.70 -26.64
C GLY A 86 -3.48 -15.49 -25.35
N GLU A 87 -4.42 -16.34 -24.94
CA GLU A 87 -4.39 -16.99 -23.62
C GLU A 87 -3.11 -17.82 -23.38
N GLU A 88 -2.67 -18.59 -24.37
CA GLU A 88 -1.48 -19.45 -24.25
C GLU A 88 -0.18 -18.65 -24.10
N LYS A 89 -0.02 -17.55 -24.87
CA LYS A 89 1.17 -16.70 -24.79
C LYS A 89 1.14 -15.78 -23.58
N ALA A 90 -0.03 -15.37 -23.11
CA ALA A 90 -0.15 -14.62 -21.86
C ALA A 90 0.32 -15.45 -20.66
N LEU A 91 0.02 -16.75 -20.61
CA LEU A 91 0.52 -17.65 -19.56
C LEU A 91 2.03 -17.90 -19.68
N ALA A 92 2.55 -18.01 -20.90
CA ALA A 92 3.96 -18.33 -21.17
C ALA A 92 4.90 -17.12 -21.15
N GLU A 93 4.43 -15.90 -21.41
CA GLU A 93 5.27 -14.69 -21.58
C GLU A 93 4.72 -13.46 -20.85
N GLY A 94 3.44 -13.48 -20.44
CA GLY A 94 2.79 -12.35 -19.77
C GLY A 94 3.40 -12.07 -18.40
N VAL A 95 3.82 -10.81 -18.17
CA VAL A 95 4.50 -10.35 -16.96
C VAL A 95 3.55 -10.40 -15.76
N PHE A 96 2.30 -9.97 -15.93
CA PHE A 96 1.31 -9.97 -14.86
C PHE A 96 0.71 -11.36 -14.65
N THR A 97 0.46 -12.08 -15.73
CA THR A 97 -0.08 -13.44 -15.69
C THR A 97 0.91 -14.41 -15.03
N LYS A 98 2.22 -14.33 -15.36
CA LYS A 98 3.27 -15.11 -14.67
C LYS A 98 3.45 -14.73 -13.21
N ARG A 99 3.46 -13.42 -12.87
CA ARG A 99 3.51 -12.98 -11.46
C ARG A 99 2.36 -13.58 -10.67
N ARG A 100 1.13 -13.60 -11.23
CA ARG A 100 -0.04 -14.18 -10.57
C ARG A 100 0.06 -15.71 -10.43
N GLN A 101 0.66 -16.40 -11.40
CA GLN A 101 0.88 -17.85 -11.32
C GLN A 101 1.96 -18.26 -10.32
N HIS A 102 3.04 -17.50 -10.20
CA HIS A 102 4.07 -17.75 -9.17
C HIS A 102 3.52 -17.56 -7.75
N TYR A 103 2.45 -16.78 -7.61
CA TYR A 103 1.83 -16.46 -6.33
C TYR A 103 0.30 -16.67 -6.39
N PRO A 104 -0.19 -17.90 -6.63
CA PRO A 104 -1.58 -18.17 -6.99
C PRO A 104 -2.56 -17.95 -5.84
N LYS A 105 -2.12 -18.19 -4.60
CA LYS A 105 -2.89 -17.89 -3.37
C LYS A 105 -2.89 -16.39 -3.01
N LEU A 106 -1.93 -15.63 -3.53
CA LEU A 106 -1.70 -14.22 -3.23
C LEU A 106 -2.33 -13.29 -4.28
N GLY A 107 -2.75 -13.81 -5.44
CA GLY A 107 -3.62 -13.11 -6.39
C GLY A 107 -5.05 -12.84 -5.89
N LYS A 108 -5.35 -13.24 -4.65
CA LYS A 108 -6.55 -12.85 -3.88
C LYS A 108 -6.23 -11.97 -2.66
N LEU A 109 -4.97 -11.87 -2.24
CA LEU A 109 -4.65 -11.28 -0.94
C LEU A 109 -3.51 -10.28 -0.90
N THR A 110 -2.53 -10.27 -1.82
CA THR A 110 -1.51 -9.21 -2.02
C THR A 110 -0.22 -9.82 -2.59
N GLY A 111 0.33 -9.28 -3.68
CA GLY A 111 1.74 -9.47 -4.00
C GLY A 111 2.56 -8.47 -3.20
N LEU A 112 2.74 -8.70 -1.89
CA LEU A 112 3.37 -7.72 -0.99
C LEU A 112 4.81 -7.49 -1.39
N SER A 113 5.06 -6.34 -2.02
CA SER A 113 6.30 -5.63 -1.78
C SER A 113 6.38 -5.34 -0.26
N ALA A 114 7.56 -5.47 0.36
CA ALA A 114 7.71 -5.27 1.81
C ALA A 114 7.12 -3.92 2.27
N THR A 115 7.16 -2.91 1.39
CA THR A 115 6.54 -1.58 1.54
C THR A 115 5.02 -1.62 1.64
N GLU A 116 4.34 -2.48 0.88
CA GLU A 116 2.88 -2.60 0.92
C GLU A 116 2.43 -3.17 2.29
N THR A 117 3.12 -4.20 2.80
CA THR A 117 2.81 -4.77 4.13
C THR A 117 3.03 -3.75 5.23
N LEU A 118 4.17 -3.06 5.16
CA LEU A 118 4.55 -2.04 6.13
C LEU A 118 3.55 -0.88 6.14
N THR A 119 2.97 -0.53 4.99
CA THR A 119 1.95 0.52 4.88
C THR A 119 0.70 0.22 5.72
N TYR A 120 0.41 -1.04 6.06
CA TYR A 120 -0.71 -1.42 6.92
C TYR A 120 -0.31 -1.78 8.35
N ILE A 121 0.83 -2.45 8.54
CA ILE A 121 1.30 -2.84 9.87
C ILE A 121 1.67 -1.61 10.71
N LEU A 122 2.31 -0.61 10.12
CA LEU A 122 2.75 0.59 10.83
C LEU A 122 1.56 1.38 11.41
N PRO A 123 0.51 1.73 10.64
CA PRO A 123 -0.66 2.37 11.21
C PRO A 123 -1.33 1.56 12.32
N CYS A 124 -1.41 0.23 12.19
CA CYS A 124 -1.94 -0.60 13.27
C CYS A 124 -1.09 -0.53 14.55
N ALA A 125 0.24 -0.53 14.43
CA ALA A 125 1.15 -0.43 15.57
C ALA A 125 1.05 0.95 16.25
N PHE A 126 0.97 2.03 15.47
CA PHE A 126 0.76 3.38 16.00
C PHE A 126 -0.60 3.54 16.65
N LEU A 127 -1.66 2.95 16.08
CA LEU A 127 -3.00 2.98 16.65
C LEU A 127 -3.04 2.32 18.04
N LEU A 128 -2.36 1.17 18.20
CA LEU A 128 -2.21 0.52 19.51
C LEU A 128 -1.45 1.41 20.50
N MET A 129 -0.38 2.08 20.05
CA MET A 129 0.37 3.02 20.87
C MET A 129 -0.48 4.23 21.28
N TRP A 130 -1.30 4.79 20.37
CA TRP A 130 -2.19 5.91 20.69
C TRP A 130 -3.29 5.51 21.67
N VAL A 131 -3.89 4.33 21.50
CA VAL A 131 -4.85 3.77 22.46
C VAL A 131 -4.20 3.60 23.83
N TYR A 132 -2.96 3.10 23.89
CA TYR A 132 -2.21 2.99 25.13
C TYR A 132 -1.98 4.35 25.81
N LEU A 133 -1.58 5.37 25.05
CA LEU A 133 -1.36 6.73 25.55
C LEU A 133 -2.66 7.44 25.97
N LEU A 134 -3.82 6.97 25.51
CA LEU A 134 -5.12 7.51 25.91
C LEU A 134 -5.61 6.92 27.24
N VAL A 135 -5.19 5.70 27.56
CA VAL A 135 -5.57 4.97 28.79
C VAL A 135 -4.63 5.27 29.95
N ARG A 136 -3.37 5.62 29.68
CA ARG A 136 -2.32 5.85 30.68
C ARG A 136 -2.07 7.34 30.92
#